data_AF-A0A848TQT5-F1
#
_entry.id   AF-A0A848TQT5-F1
#
_cell.length_a   1.000
_cell.length_b   1.000
_cell.length_c   1.000
_cell.angle_alpha   90.00
_cell.angle_beta   90.00
_cell.angle_gamma   90.00
#
_symmetry.space_group_name_H-M   'P 1'
#
loop_
_entity.id
_entity.type
_entity.pdbx_description
1 polymer ?
#
loop_
_entity_poly.entity_id
_entity_poly.type
_entity_poly.pdbx_seq_one_letter_code
_entity_poly.pdbx_strand_id
1 'polypeptide(L)'
;GKPEPKVDESFTWSQMKYKRFIDEAGSWSDFQNLLKTLKSIAKKHNISIANIATKFVLSQSHVAGVIVGARLGQNQHIDDNLKLFDIHLDEDDFHAIQEQLTGLNAIQGDCGDEYRKPPFLTASGDLSHHVNGFPAPYKTKTAKNGNQLVVSGTYWEGMAGYSRAIKTGSTIKVSGTTATHGNLIIGGKDIKAQTHFILDKIEGAIMSLGGTLEDVHRTRIFVNDINDWEPVARAHGERFKDILPANTLVEAKLVGEGYKVEIEAEATIT
;
A
#
# COMPACT_ATOMS: atom_id res chain seq x y z
N GLY A 1 -7.11 -33.63 4.41
CA GLY A 1 -6.57 -32.48 3.67
C GLY A 1 -6.04 -32.96 2.34
N LYS A 2 -5.50 -32.06 1.53
CA LYS A 2 -4.70 -32.37 0.35
C LYS A 2 -3.20 -32.30 0.71
N PRO A 3 -2.32 -33.07 0.06
CA PRO A 3 -0.88 -32.90 0.21
C PRO A 3 -0.47 -31.49 -0.26
N GLU A 4 0.61 -30.97 0.31
CA GLU A 4 1.16 -29.69 -0.11
C GLU A 4 1.65 -29.78 -1.57
N PRO A 5 1.21 -28.88 -2.45
CA PRO A 5 1.69 -28.89 -3.82
C PRO A 5 3.16 -28.45 -3.87
N LYS A 6 3.93 -29.12 -4.72
CA LYS A 6 5.23 -28.61 -5.15
C LYS A 6 4.99 -27.54 -6.21
N VAL A 7 5.44 -26.31 -5.95
CA VAL A 7 5.35 -25.22 -6.93
C VAL A 7 6.33 -25.53 -8.06
N ASP A 8 5.80 -25.65 -9.27
CA ASP A 8 6.57 -25.87 -10.50
C ASP A 8 5.97 -25.06 -11.67
N GLU A 9 6.52 -25.23 -12.87
CA GLU A 9 6.10 -24.50 -14.08
C GLU A 9 4.66 -24.79 -14.52
N SER A 10 4.01 -25.83 -14.00
CA SER A 10 2.60 -26.12 -14.30
C SER A 10 1.63 -25.20 -13.56
N PHE A 11 2.11 -24.50 -12.53
CA PHE A 11 1.29 -23.56 -11.78
C PHE A 11 0.97 -22.32 -12.62
N THR A 12 -0.29 -21.93 -12.61
CA THR A 12 -0.67 -20.60 -13.08
C THR A 12 -0.06 -19.52 -12.19
N TRP A 13 0.15 -18.34 -12.76
CA TRP A 13 0.57 -17.13 -12.06
C TRP A 13 -0.25 -16.87 -10.78
N SER A 14 -1.57 -17.05 -10.86
CA SER A 14 -2.46 -16.91 -9.69
C SER A 14 -2.21 -17.99 -8.62
N GLN A 15 -1.97 -19.23 -9.01
CA GLN A 15 -1.68 -20.31 -8.05
C GLN A 15 -0.34 -20.09 -7.33
N MET A 16 0.69 -19.62 -8.05
CA MET A 16 1.97 -19.23 -7.44
C MET A 16 1.77 -18.11 -6.42
N LYS A 17 1.00 -17.07 -6.79
CA LYS A 17 0.62 -15.99 -5.88
C LYS A 17 -0.06 -16.52 -4.62
N TYR A 18 -1.09 -17.34 -4.76
CA TYR A 18 -1.84 -17.86 -3.61
C TYR A 18 -0.96 -18.72 -2.69
N LYS A 19 -0.05 -19.53 -3.25
CA LYS A 19 0.88 -20.31 -2.43
C LYS A 19 1.80 -19.41 -1.59
N ARG A 20 2.31 -18.31 -2.15
CA ARG A 20 3.11 -17.34 -1.37
C ARG A 20 2.33 -16.73 -0.21
N PHE A 21 1.06 -16.35 -0.43
CA PHE A 21 0.22 -15.87 0.66
C PHE A 21 -0.02 -16.94 1.73
N ILE A 22 -0.22 -18.20 1.34
CA ILE A 22 -0.38 -19.30 2.30
C ILE A 22 0.89 -19.48 3.12
N ASP A 23 2.06 -19.41 2.50
CA ASP A 23 3.36 -19.60 3.15
C ASP A 23 3.74 -18.43 4.07
N GLU A 24 3.38 -17.21 3.68
CA GLU A 24 3.59 -16.03 4.52
C GLU A 24 2.62 -16.00 5.72
N ALA A 25 1.36 -16.40 5.50
CA ALA A 25 0.36 -16.46 6.55
C ALA A 25 0.54 -17.66 7.51
N GLY A 26 1.26 -18.70 7.12
CA GLY A 26 1.43 -19.90 7.93
C GLY A 26 1.89 -21.10 7.12
N SER A 27 1.40 -22.30 7.44
CA SER A 27 1.73 -23.51 6.69
C SER A 27 0.57 -23.98 5.80
N TRP A 28 0.89 -24.85 4.84
CA TRP A 28 -0.12 -25.57 4.07
C TRP A 28 -1.10 -26.34 4.97
N SER A 29 -0.62 -26.88 6.09
CA SER A 29 -1.46 -27.60 7.05
C SER A 29 -2.50 -26.68 7.70
N ASP A 30 -2.10 -25.46 8.06
CA ASP A 30 -3.00 -24.46 8.64
C ASP A 30 -4.06 -24.04 7.63
N PHE A 31 -3.66 -23.78 6.38
CA PHE A 31 -4.61 -23.51 5.30
C PHE A 31 -5.59 -24.67 5.08
N GLN A 32 -5.13 -25.92 5.13
CA GLN A 32 -6.00 -27.09 5.02
C GLN A 32 -6.97 -27.23 6.20
N ASN A 33 -6.59 -26.79 7.40
CA ASN A 33 -7.47 -26.79 8.56
C ASN A 33 -8.54 -25.71 8.43
N LEU A 34 -8.17 -24.50 8.04
CA LEU A 34 -9.12 -23.44 7.70
C LEU A 34 -10.12 -23.90 6.63
N LEU A 35 -9.66 -24.53 5.55
CA LEU A 35 -10.55 -25.06 4.51
C LEU A 35 -11.50 -26.16 5.02
N LYS A 36 -11.10 -26.99 5.99
CA LYS A 36 -12.00 -27.97 6.60
C LYS A 36 -13.09 -27.28 7.41
N THR A 37 -12.73 -26.28 8.20
CA THR A 37 -13.67 -25.47 8.99
C THR A 37 -14.67 -24.78 8.08
N LEU A 38 -14.19 -24.05 7.06
CA LEU A 38 -15.05 -23.40 6.07
C LEU A 38 -15.92 -24.40 5.31
N LYS A 39 -15.42 -25.61 5.03
CA LYS A 39 -16.20 -26.68 4.39
C LYS A 39 -17.33 -27.20 5.29
N SER A 40 -17.11 -27.28 6.60
CA SER A 40 -18.16 -27.67 7.56
C SER A 40 -19.28 -26.65 7.57
N ILE A 41 -18.93 -25.37 7.68
CA ILE A 41 -19.87 -24.24 7.66
C ILE A 41 -20.59 -24.14 6.31
N ALA A 42 -19.86 -24.32 5.21
CA ALA A 42 -20.43 -24.36 3.86
C ALA A 42 -21.52 -25.43 3.69
N LYS A 43 -21.33 -26.61 4.31
CA LYS A 43 -22.36 -27.65 4.33
C LYS A 43 -23.58 -27.26 5.17
N LYS A 44 -23.37 -26.66 6.35
CA LYS A 44 -24.44 -26.16 7.23
C LYS A 44 -25.35 -25.17 6.50
N HIS A 45 -24.77 -24.28 5.69
CA HIS A 45 -25.48 -23.22 4.97
C HIS A 45 -25.81 -23.53 3.50
N ASN A 46 -25.46 -24.72 3.01
CA ASN A 46 -25.67 -25.15 1.62
C ASN A 46 -25.15 -24.15 0.55
N ILE A 47 -23.93 -23.66 0.77
CA ILE A 47 -23.24 -22.67 -0.08
C ILE A 47 -21.77 -23.07 -0.27
N SER A 48 -21.05 -22.50 -1.24
CA SER A 48 -19.63 -22.81 -1.42
C SER A 48 -18.73 -22.29 -0.30
N ILE A 49 -17.58 -22.95 -0.14
CA ILE A 49 -16.47 -22.49 0.73
C ILE A 49 -16.07 -21.05 0.42
N ALA A 50 -16.00 -20.69 -0.86
CA ALA A 50 -15.62 -19.35 -1.31
C ALA A 50 -16.62 -18.30 -0.82
N ASN A 51 -17.91 -18.62 -0.80
CA ASN A 51 -18.94 -17.71 -0.33
C ASN A 51 -19.05 -17.66 1.20
N ILE A 52 -18.73 -18.72 1.95
CA ILE A 52 -18.52 -18.59 3.41
C ILE A 52 -17.38 -17.62 3.71
N ALA A 53 -16.23 -17.77 3.05
CA ALA A 53 -15.10 -16.86 3.21
C ALA A 53 -15.48 -15.42 2.83
N THR A 54 -16.18 -15.23 1.72
CA THR A 54 -16.67 -13.92 1.26
C THR A 54 -17.61 -13.28 2.28
N LYS A 55 -18.58 -14.03 2.82
CA LYS A 55 -19.52 -13.54 3.83
C LYS A 55 -18.81 -13.12 5.12
N PHE A 56 -17.82 -13.89 5.55
CA PHE A 56 -17.00 -13.58 6.72
C PHE A 56 -16.14 -12.32 6.52
N VAL A 57 -15.59 -12.10 5.32
CA VAL A 57 -14.83 -10.88 5.01
C VAL A 57 -15.75 -9.66 4.95
N LEU A 58 -16.94 -9.81 4.34
CA LEU A 58 -17.95 -8.74 4.26
C LEU A 58 -18.51 -8.31 5.62
N SER A 59 -18.45 -9.15 6.65
CA SER A 59 -18.94 -8.82 7.99
C SER A 59 -17.92 -8.07 8.85
N GLN A 60 -16.68 -7.89 8.38
CA GLN A 60 -15.68 -7.11 9.10
C GLN A 60 -16.05 -5.63 9.07
N SER A 61 -15.96 -4.94 10.21
CA SER A 61 -16.39 -3.53 10.36
C SER A 61 -15.67 -2.54 9.44
N HIS A 62 -14.47 -2.88 8.97
CA HIS A 62 -13.64 -2.05 8.10
C HIS A 62 -13.76 -2.42 6.62
N VAL A 63 -14.55 -3.43 6.26
CA VAL A 63 -14.74 -3.89 4.87
C VAL A 63 -16.05 -3.34 4.33
N ALA A 64 -15.95 -2.41 3.36
CA ALA A 64 -17.12 -1.83 2.71
C ALA A 64 -17.71 -2.70 1.58
N GLY A 65 -16.92 -3.63 1.03
CA GLY A 65 -17.35 -4.50 -0.06
C GLY A 65 -16.29 -5.53 -0.46
N VAL A 66 -16.73 -6.55 -1.19
CA VAL A 66 -15.88 -7.59 -1.77
C VAL A 66 -16.17 -7.68 -3.27
N ILE A 67 -15.11 -7.80 -4.07
CA ILE A 67 -15.22 -7.98 -5.53
C ILE A 67 -15.13 -9.47 -5.82
N VAL A 68 -16.19 -10.03 -6.42
CA VAL A 68 -16.23 -11.43 -6.86
C VAL A 68 -16.09 -11.46 -8.38
N GLY A 69 -15.01 -12.06 -8.87
CA GLY A 69 -14.79 -12.25 -10.31
C GLY A 69 -15.63 -13.40 -10.86
N ALA A 70 -16.29 -13.19 -12.00
CA ALA A 70 -17.02 -14.22 -12.73
C ALA A 70 -16.51 -14.34 -14.16
N ARG A 71 -16.30 -15.57 -14.64
CA ARG A 71 -15.97 -15.82 -16.06
C ARG A 71 -17.23 -16.20 -16.81
N LEU A 72 -17.88 -15.20 -17.42
CA LEU A 72 -19.13 -15.39 -18.18
C LEU A 72 -18.95 -16.43 -19.29
N GLY A 73 -19.89 -17.36 -19.40
CA GLY A 73 -19.82 -18.48 -20.35
C GLY A 73 -18.82 -19.59 -19.98
N GLN A 74 -18.12 -19.47 -18.85
CA GLN A 74 -17.29 -20.52 -18.25
C GLN A 74 -17.74 -20.76 -16.80
N ASN A 75 -16.92 -20.38 -15.84
CA ASN A 75 -17.13 -20.58 -14.41
C ASN A 75 -17.63 -19.28 -13.77
N GLN A 76 -18.93 -19.01 -13.92
CA GLN A 76 -19.52 -17.75 -13.44
C GLN A 76 -20.09 -17.83 -12.01
N HIS A 77 -20.49 -19.02 -11.55
CA HIS A 77 -20.99 -19.29 -10.19
C HIS A 77 -22.09 -18.33 -9.68
N ILE A 78 -22.86 -17.71 -10.58
CA ILE A 78 -23.80 -16.63 -10.26
C ILE A 78 -24.82 -17.06 -9.20
N ASP A 79 -25.49 -18.19 -9.41
CA ASP A 79 -26.53 -18.67 -8.47
C ASP A 79 -25.97 -18.97 -7.08
N ASP A 80 -24.73 -19.49 -6.99
CA ASP A 80 -24.12 -19.74 -5.68
C ASP A 80 -23.70 -18.43 -5.01
N ASN A 81 -23.20 -17.45 -5.78
CA ASN A 81 -22.82 -16.13 -5.27
C ASN A 81 -24.03 -15.34 -4.78
N LEU A 82 -25.20 -15.47 -5.42
CA LEU A 82 -26.42 -14.79 -4.99
C LEU A 82 -26.89 -15.25 -3.59
N LYS A 83 -26.62 -16.50 -3.20
CA LYS A 83 -26.94 -16.99 -1.85
C LYS A 83 -26.24 -16.23 -0.73
N LEU A 84 -25.19 -15.45 -1.01
CA LEU A 84 -24.53 -14.58 -0.02
C LEU A 84 -25.51 -13.61 0.66
N PHE A 85 -26.55 -13.19 -0.06
CA PHE A 85 -27.58 -12.29 0.46
C PHE A 85 -28.56 -12.99 1.40
N ASP A 86 -28.71 -14.30 1.28
CA ASP A 86 -29.72 -15.09 2.00
C ASP A 86 -29.16 -15.77 3.25
N ILE A 87 -27.84 -15.83 3.42
CA ILE A 87 -27.21 -16.47 4.57
C ILE A 87 -26.81 -15.48 5.67
N HIS A 88 -26.79 -15.98 6.90
CA HIS A 88 -26.24 -15.30 8.08
C HIS A 88 -25.33 -16.29 8.81
N LEU A 89 -24.08 -15.91 9.05
CA LEU A 89 -23.17 -16.69 9.87
C LEU A 89 -23.50 -16.42 11.33
N ASP A 90 -23.71 -17.46 12.13
CA ASP A 90 -23.96 -17.32 13.57
C ASP A 90 -22.65 -17.23 14.37
N GLU A 91 -22.78 -17.00 15.68
CA GLU A 91 -21.63 -16.83 16.57
C GLU A 91 -20.67 -18.05 16.55
N ASP A 92 -21.21 -19.26 16.44
CA ASP A 92 -20.42 -20.49 16.35
C ASP A 92 -19.61 -20.54 15.05
N ASP A 93 -20.22 -20.16 13.93
CA ASP A 93 -19.52 -20.07 12.63
C ASP A 93 -18.38 -19.05 12.69
N PHE A 94 -18.65 -17.87 13.27
CA PHE A 94 -17.65 -16.81 13.44
C PHE A 94 -16.50 -17.25 14.33
N HIS A 95 -16.81 -17.84 15.50
CA HIS A 95 -15.81 -18.30 16.45
C HIS A 95 -14.92 -19.38 15.82
N ALA A 96 -15.51 -20.34 15.11
CA ALA A 96 -14.76 -21.41 14.45
C ALA A 96 -13.78 -20.87 13.39
N ILE A 97 -14.16 -19.84 12.62
CA ILE A 97 -13.27 -19.21 11.65
C ILE A 97 -12.17 -18.42 12.37
N GLN A 98 -12.52 -17.59 13.36
CA GLN A 98 -11.57 -16.76 14.10
C GLN A 98 -10.51 -17.58 14.85
N GLU A 99 -10.90 -18.72 15.42
CA GLU A 99 -9.96 -19.65 16.06
C GLU A 99 -8.88 -20.14 15.09
N GLN A 100 -9.27 -20.47 13.85
CA GLN A 100 -8.29 -20.86 12.82
C GLN A 100 -7.40 -19.69 12.40
N LEU A 101 -7.95 -18.48 12.28
CA LEU A 101 -7.19 -17.29 11.89
C LEU A 101 -6.21 -16.83 12.97
N THR A 102 -6.52 -17.06 14.25
CA THR A 102 -5.64 -16.73 15.39
C THR A 102 -4.32 -17.52 15.34
N GLY A 103 -4.34 -18.70 14.73
CA GLY A 103 -3.14 -19.53 14.51
C GLY A 103 -2.29 -19.09 13.30
N LEU A 104 -2.72 -18.10 12.52
CA LEU A 104 -2.01 -17.61 11.35
C LEU A 104 -1.23 -16.34 11.66
N ASN A 105 -0.16 -16.11 10.88
CA ASN A 105 0.59 -14.86 10.88
C ASN A 105 -0.17 -13.80 10.08
N ALA A 106 -0.19 -12.58 10.62
CA ALA A 106 -0.62 -11.41 9.84
C ALA A 106 0.41 -11.11 8.74
N ILE A 107 -0.08 -10.91 7.52
CA ILE A 107 0.74 -10.40 6.42
C ILE A 107 1.22 -9.00 6.78
N GLN A 108 2.52 -8.76 6.69
CA GLN A 108 3.13 -7.48 7.03
C GLN A 108 2.79 -6.40 5.99
N GLY A 109 2.66 -5.16 6.47
CA GLY A 109 2.39 -3.99 5.62
C GLY A 109 0.91 -3.67 5.43
N ASP A 110 0.65 -2.67 4.60
CA ASP A 110 -0.70 -2.24 4.24
C ASP A 110 -1.09 -2.76 2.83
N CYS A 111 -2.36 -2.61 2.45
CA CYS A 111 -2.87 -2.97 1.14
C CYS A 111 -2.00 -2.41 0.00
N GLY A 112 -1.41 -3.31 -0.78
CA GLY A 112 -0.56 -2.99 -1.90
C GLY A 112 0.94 -3.07 -1.59
N ASP A 113 1.35 -3.13 -0.32
CA ASP A 113 2.75 -3.34 0.06
C ASP A 113 3.29 -4.67 -0.47
N GLU A 114 2.44 -5.68 -0.65
CA GLU A 114 2.83 -6.97 -1.23
C GLU A 114 3.36 -6.88 -2.68
N TYR A 115 3.11 -5.75 -3.35
CA TYR A 115 3.65 -5.45 -4.69
C TYR A 115 4.86 -4.50 -4.65
N ARG A 116 5.11 -3.83 -3.51
CA ARG A 116 6.08 -2.73 -3.39
C ARG A 116 7.24 -3.04 -2.47
N LYS A 117 7.06 -3.95 -1.52
CA LYS A 117 8.04 -4.29 -0.48
C LYS A 117 8.26 -5.81 -0.42
N PRO A 118 9.50 -6.27 -0.14
CA PRO A 118 9.76 -7.65 0.20
C PRO A 118 9.06 -8.06 1.52
N PRO A 119 8.56 -9.31 1.64
CA PRO A 119 8.49 -10.31 0.59
C PRO A 119 7.40 -9.98 -0.45
N PHE A 120 7.76 -9.98 -1.75
CA PHE A 120 6.81 -9.68 -2.81
C PHE A 120 5.82 -10.85 -3.00
N LEU A 121 4.57 -10.70 -2.56
CA LEU A 121 3.53 -11.71 -2.72
C LEU A 121 2.79 -11.56 -4.06
N THR A 122 3.56 -11.38 -5.13
CA THR A 122 3.04 -11.30 -6.50
C THR A 122 3.05 -12.67 -7.16
N ALA A 123 2.53 -12.78 -8.38
CA ALA A 123 2.53 -14.05 -9.11
C ALA A 123 3.94 -14.47 -9.57
N SER A 124 4.75 -13.52 -9.99
CA SER A 124 6.16 -13.73 -10.32
C SER A 124 7.07 -13.77 -9.10
N GLY A 125 6.70 -13.07 -8.03
CA GLY A 125 7.51 -12.92 -6.83
C GLY A 125 8.45 -11.74 -7.01
N ASP A 126 9.71 -11.91 -6.57
CA ASP A 126 10.74 -10.91 -6.80
C ASP A 126 11.17 -10.94 -8.28
N LEU A 127 10.67 -9.96 -9.06
CA LEU A 127 11.09 -9.72 -10.44
C LEU A 127 12.22 -8.69 -10.56
N SER A 128 12.89 -8.32 -9.46
CA SER A 128 14.01 -7.37 -9.52
C SER A 128 15.08 -7.78 -10.55
N HIS A 129 15.21 -9.08 -10.86
CA HIS A 129 16.10 -9.59 -11.90
C HIS A 129 15.56 -9.52 -13.36
N HIS A 130 14.26 -9.29 -13.57
CA HIS A 130 13.63 -9.28 -14.90
C HIS A 130 13.21 -7.88 -15.38
N VAL A 131 13.29 -6.88 -14.51
CA VAL A 131 13.02 -5.49 -14.86
C VAL A 131 14.38 -4.77 -14.92
N ASN A 132 14.74 -4.19 -16.05
CA ASN A 132 15.98 -3.40 -16.23
C ASN A 132 16.00 -2.09 -15.40
N GLY A 133 15.20 -2.02 -14.32
CA GLY A 133 14.84 -0.83 -13.57
C GLY A 133 13.42 -0.35 -13.90
N PHE A 134 12.69 0.12 -12.88
CA PHE A 134 11.48 0.89 -13.11
C PHE A 134 11.85 2.28 -13.62
N PRO A 135 11.10 2.87 -14.56
CA PRO A 135 11.33 4.26 -14.95
C PRO A 135 11.16 5.15 -13.72
N ALA A 136 12.02 6.16 -13.61
CA ALA A 136 11.89 7.19 -12.60
C ALA A 136 10.46 7.80 -12.62
N PRO A 137 9.83 8.05 -11.45
CA PRO A 137 8.48 8.58 -11.40
C PRO A 137 8.31 9.93 -12.10
N TYR A 138 9.36 10.74 -12.13
CA TYR A 138 9.35 12.06 -12.76
C TYR A 138 10.48 12.23 -13.78
N LYS A 139 10.20 13.06 -14.79
CA LYS A 139 11.23 13.50 -15.73
C LYS A 139 12.14 14.52 -15.06
N THR A 140 13.44 14.36 -15.25
CA THR A 140 14.44 15.33 -14.83
C THR A 140 14.73 16.36 -15.92
N LYS A 141 15.16 17.54 -15.50
CA LYS A 141 15.67 18.62 -16.37
C LYS A 141 17.01 19.11 -15.84
N THR A 142 17.95 19.39 -16.73
CA THR A 142 19.22 20.03 -16.35
C THR A 142 19.08 21.55 -16.49
N ALA A 143 19.28 22.27 -15.39
CA ALA A 143 19.31 23.73 -15.37
C ALA A 143 20.60 24.27 -15.99
N LYS A 144 20.61 25.57 -16.34
CA LYS A 144 21.77 26.23 -16.98
C LYS A 144 23.05 26.16 -16.14
N ASN A 145 22.93 26.08 -14.82
CA ASN A 145 24.05 25.98 -13.89
C ASN A 145 24.51 24.52 -13.65
N GLY A 146 23.96 23.54 -14.39
CA GLY A 146 24.30 22.12 -14.26
C GLY A 146 23.47 21.36 -13.22
N ASN A 147 22.63 22.03 -12.43
CA ASN A 147 21.78 21.36 -11.43
C ASN A 147 20.71 20.50 -12.12
N GLN A 148 20.38 19.35 -11.52
CA GLN A 148 19.25 18.54 -11.99
C GLN A 148 17.98 18.91 -11.22
N LEU A 149 16.87 19.01 -11.91
CA LEU A 149 15.58 19.44 -11.38
C LEU A 149 14.50 18.39 -11.65
N VAL A 150 13.59 18.23 -10.71
CA VAL A 150 12.33 17.50 -10.89
C VAL A 150 11.17 18.48 -10.79
N VAL A 151 10.22 18.37 -11.71
CA VAL A 151 8.93 19.07 -11.67
C VAL A 151 7.84 18.00 -11.63
N SER A 152 6.98 18.05 -10.61
CA SER A 152 5.93 17.04 -10.42
C SER A 152 4.67 17.32 -11.26
N GLY A 153 4.56 18.50 -11.85
CA GLY A 153 3.45 18.89 -12.71
C GLY A 153 2.26 19.51 -11.96
N THR A 154 2.44 19.88 -10.69
CA THR A 154 1.42 20.63 -9.94
C THR A 154 1.34 22.07 -10.44
N TYR A 155 0.16 22.68 -10.41
CA TYR A 155 -0.01 24.08 -10.84
C TYR A 155 0.84 25.07 -10.03
N TRP A 156 1.13 24.75 -8.76
CA TRP A 156 1.98 25.55 -7.89
C TRP A 156 3.37 25.79 -8.47
N GLU A 157 4.01 24.78 -9.04
CA GLU A 157 5.39 24.85 -9.53
C GLU A 157 5.53 25.85 -10.69
N GLY A 158 4.57 25.82 -11.61
CA GLY A 158 4.53 26.76 -12.73
C GLY A 158 4.16 28.18 -12.28
N MET A 159 3.22 28.31 -11.34
CA MET A 159 2.75 29.61 -10.85
C MET A 159 3.78 30.33 -9.97
N ALA A 160 4.40 29.62 -9.02
CA ALA A 160 5.30 30.19 -8.02
C ALA A 160 6.79 30.07 -8.38
N GLY A 161 7.14 29.36 -9.47
CA GLY A 161 8.51 29.33 -9.99
C GLY A 161 9.48 28.50 -9.16
N TYR A 162 9.10 27.28 -8.79
CA TYR A 162 9.96 26.34 -8.06
C TYR A 162 9.90 24.93 -8.65
N SER A 163 10.91 24.11 -8.34
CA SER A 163 10.95 22.68 -8.68
C SER A 163 10.50 21.82 -7.50
N ARG A 164 9.91 20.65 -7.75
CA ARG A 164 9.63 19.66 -6.68
C ARG A 164 10.90 19.32 -5.92
N ALA A 165 11.98 19.07 -6.65
CA ALA A 165 13.29 18.82 -6.06
C ALA A 165 14.41 19.35 -6.97
N ILE A 166 15.53 19.70 -6.35
CA ILE A 166 16.76 20.11 -7.01
C ILE A 166 17.93 19.31 -6.46
N LYS A 167 18.79 18.81 -7.35
CA LYS A 167 20.07 18.20 -7.02
C LYS A 167 21.21 19.12 -7.43
N THR A 168 22.06 19.44 -6.45
CA THR A 168 23.28 20.23 -6.63
C THR A 168 24.45 19.44 -6.05
N GLY A 169 25.35 18.96 -6.90
CA GLY A 169 26.34 17.97 -6.49
C GLY A 169 25.67 16.68 -6.01
N SER A 170 26.01 16.24 -4.79
CA SER A 170 25.41 15.08 -4.11
C SER A 170 24.15 15.39 -3.31
N THR A 171 23.83 16.66 -3.07
CA THR A 171 22.70 17.05 -2.22
C THR A 171 21.43 17.22 -3.04
N ILE A 172 20.36 16.57 -2.59
CA ILE A 172 18.99 16.72 -3.09
C ILE A 172 18.18 17.50 -2.05
N LYS A 173 17.53 18.58 -2.50
CA LYS A 173 16.58 19.35 -1.68
C LYS A 173 15.20 19.24 -2.28
N VAL A 174 14.23 18.79 -1.48
CA VAL A 174 12.83 18.65 -1.88
C VAL A 174 12.05 19.81 -1.27
N SER A 175 11.34 20.54 -2.13
CA SER A 175 10.51 21.68 -1.74
C SER A 175 9.33 21.23 -0.87
N GLY A 176 8.75 22.18 -0.13
CA GLY A 176 7.51 22.00 0.60
C GLY A 176 6.45 21.29 -0.25
N THR A 177 6.01 20.13 0.24
CA THR A 177 5.15 19.22 -0.50
C THR A 177 3.85 18.99 0.25
N THR A 178 2.76 19.45 -0.38
CA THR A 178 1.37 19.14 0.01
C THR A 178 0.80 18.04 -0.89
N ALA A 179 -0.37 17.53 -0.51
CA ALA A 179 -1.05 16.43 -1.19
C ALA A 179 -1.69 16.78 -2.55
N THR A 180 -1.16 17.78 -3.24
CA THR A 180 -1.64 18.22 -4.57
C THR A 180 -1.28 17.20 -5.65
N HIS A 181 -2.25 16.79 -6.48
CA HIS A 181 -2.01 16.04 -7.72
C HIS A 181 -2.91 16.57 -8.84
N GLY A 182 -2.31 17.19 -9.86
CA GLY A 182 -3.08 17.95 -10.85
C GLY A 182 -3.92 19.04 -10.16
N ASN A 183 -5.24 18.92 -10.27
CA ASN A 183 -6.21 19.81 -9.65
C ASN A 183 -6.88 19.22 -8.38
N LEU A 184 -6.39 18.08 -7.88
CA LEU A 184 -6.96 17.36 -6.74
C LEU A 184 -6.09 17.47 -5.50
N ILE A 185 -6.75 17.38 -4.33
CA ILE A 185 -6.12 17.13 -3.04
C ILE A 185 -6.32 15.66 -2.71
N ILE A 186 -5.27 14.87 -2.85
CA ILE A 186 -5.31 13.43 -2.54
C ILE A 186 -5.49 13.25 -1.03
N GLY A 187 -6.37 12.33 -0.63
CA GLY A 187 -6.72 12.11 0.78
C GLY A 187 -7.84 13.02 1.30
N GLY A 188 -8.17 14.13 0.64
CA GLY A 188 -9.29 14.99 1.04
C GLY A 188 -9.18 15.44 2.51
N LYS A 189 -10.06 14.96 3.38
CA LYS A 189 -10.02 15.27 4.82
C LYS A 189 -9.18 14.30 5.65
N ASP A 190 -8.76 13.18 5.07
CA ASP A 190 -7.92 12.18 5.74
C ASP A 190 -6.47 12.66 5.76
N ILE A 191 -6.00 12.98 6.96
CA ILE A 191 -4.64 13.48 7.15
C ILE A 191 -3.58 12.41 6.92
N LYS A 192 -3.83 11.15 7.27
CA LYS A 192 -2.86 10.07 7.05
C LYS A 192 -2.70 9.83 5.56
N ALA A 193 -3.80 9.82 4.83
CA ALA A 193 -3.78 9.71 3.37
C ALA A 193 -3.03 10.89 2.72
N GLN A 194 -3.24 12.13 3.20
CA GLN A 194 -2.43 13.28 2.75
C GLN A 194 -0.95 13.07 3.04
N THR A 195 -0.58 12.64 4.26
CA THR A 195 0.81 12.43 4.67
C THR A 195 1.50 11.34 3.84
N HIS A 196 0.89 10.17 3.66
CA HIS A 196 1.48 9.12 2.83
C HIS A 196 1.68 9.56 1.39
N PHE A 197 0.68 10.24 0.81
CA PHE A 197 0.80 10.73 -0.55
C PHE A 197 1.90 11.80 -0.71
N ILE A 198 2.08 12.66 0.30
CA ILE A 198 3.20 13.62 0.34
C ILE A 198 4.55 12.89 0.37
N LEU A 199 4.68 11.86 1.20
CA LEU A 199 5.91 11.06 1.31
C LEU A 199 6.21 10.30 0.01
N ASP A 200 5.20 9.75 -0.66
CA ASP A 200 5.36 9.12 -1.99
C ASP A 200 5.86 10.13 -3.04
N LYS A 201 5.38 11.37 -2.99
CA LYS A 201 5.87 12.44 -3.90
C LYS A 201 7.31 12.82 -3.61
N ILE A 202 7.69 12.90 -2.34
CA ILE A 202 9.05 13.19 -1.90
C ILE A 202 10.00 12.07 -2.36
N GLU A 203 9.67 10.82 -2.06
CA GLU A 203 10.43 9.65 -2.47
C GLU A 203 10.58 9.59 -3.99
N GLY A 204 9.48 9.74 -4.74
CA GLY A 204 9.53 9.72 -6.19
C GLY A 204 10.41 10.82 -6.79
N ALA A 205 10.47 12.00 -6.16
CA ALA A 205 11.34 13.08 -6.59
C ALA A 205 12.82 12.77 -6.31
N ILE A 206 13.14 12.15 -5.17
CA ILE A 206 14.49 11.72 -4.81
C ILE A 206 14.95 10.58 -5.73
N MET A 207 14.10 9.57 -5.96
CA MET A 207 14.35 8.47 -6.92
C MET A 207 14.65 9.00 -8.31
N SER A 208 13.91 10.02 -8.76
CA SER A 208 14.12 10.61 -10.08
C SER A 208 15.48 11.31 -10.21
N LEU A 209 16.10 11.69 -9.09
CA LEU A 209 17.43 12.32 -9.03
C LEU A 209 18.56 11.32 -8.68
N GLY A 210 18.21 10.04 -8.57
CA GLY A 210 19.14 8.94 -8.35
C GLY A 210 19.41 8.61 -6.87
N GLY A 211 18.55 9.05 -5.94
CA GLY A 211 18.61 8.63 -4.54
C GLY A 211 17.47 7.70 -4.14
N THR A 212 17.39 7.37 -2.86
CA THR A 212 16.29 6.62 -2.24
C THR A 212 15.82 7.30 -0.96
N LEU A 213 14.80 6.75 -0.30
CA LEU A 213 14.30 7.32 0.95
C LEU A 213 15.35 7.23 2.07
N GLU A 214 16.22 6.23 2.02
CA GLU A 214 17.34 6.00 2.93
C GLU A 214 18.40 7.11 2.87
N ASP A 215 18.50 7.84 1.75
CA ASP A 215 19.41 8.98 1.61
C ASP A 215 18.90 10.23 2.35
N VAL A 216 17.64 10.23 2.82
CA VAL A 216 17.03 11.35 3.53
C VAL A 216 17.61 11.46 4.93
N HIS A 217 18.26 12.58 5.21
CA HIS A 217 18.86 12.88 6.52
C HIS A 217 18.11 13.98 7.27
N ARG A 218 17.15 14.67 6.64
CA ARG A 218 16.35 15.72 7.27
C ARG A 218 14.93 15.76 6.73
N THR A 219 13.95 15.88 7.63
CA THR A 219 12.56 16.25 7.32
C THR A 219 12.12 17.47 8.12
N ARG A 220 11.21 18.26 7.56
CA ARG A 220 10.52 19.36 8.26
C ARG A 220 9.04 19.28 7.92
N ILE A 221 8.21 19.23 8.94
CA ILE A 221 6.79 18.92 8.85
C ILE A 221 6.03 20.12 9.42
N PHE A 222 5.10 20.63 8.63
CA PHE A 222 4.21 21.73 8.98
C PHE A 222 2.78 21.21 8.99
N VAL A 223 2.11 21.25 10.13
CA VAL A 223 0.69 20.92 10.25
C VAL A 223 -0.14 22.19 10.33
N ASN A 224 -1.32 22.22 9.69
CA ASN A 224 -2.19 23.40 9.67
C ASN A 224 -2.95 23.62 10.99
N ASP A 225 -3.14 22.54 11.74
CA ASP A 225 -3.73 22.45 13.07
C ASP A 225 -2.83 21.54 13.91
N ILE A 226 -2.41 21.99 15.10
CA ILE A 226 -1.53 21.22 15.96
C ILE A 226 -2.18 19.92 16.43
N ASN A 227 -3.51 19.83 16.54
CA ASN A 227 -4.21 18.60 16.98
C ASN A 227 -4.04 17.44 16.00
N ASP A 228 -3.63 17.74 14.77
CA ASP A 228 -3.39 16.80 13.69
C ASP A 228 -1.96 16.19 13.73
N TRP A 229 -1.12 16.57 14.72
CA TRP A 229 0.30 16.19 14.79
C TRP A 229 0.55 14.67 14.91
N GLU A 230 -0.23 13.96 15.74
CA GLU A 230 0.07 12.56 16.07
C GLU A 230 -0.16 11.63 14.88
N PRO A 231 -1.30 11.70 14.15
CA PRO A 231 -1.48 10.91 12.93
C PRO A 231 -0.38 11.15 11.88
N VAL A 232 0.06 12.40 11.72
CA VAL A 232 1.15 12.78 10.81
C VAL A 232 2.47 12.16 11.26
N ALA A 233 2.80 12.26 12.55
CA ALA A 233 4.03 11.70 13.11
C ALA A 233 4.07 10.16 12.97
N ARG A 234 2.94 9.48 13.12
CA ARG A 234 2.82 8.03 12.92
C ARG A 234 3.05 7.64 11.46
N ALA A 235 2.38 8.31 10.52
CA ALA A 235 2.58 8.06 9.08
C ALA A 235 4.02 8.33 8.63
N HIS A 236 4.67 9.37 9.18
CA HIS A 236 6.11 9.58 8.99
C HIS A 236 6.94 8.43 9.58
N GLY A 237 6.64 8.02 10.82
CA GLY A 237 7.33 6.93 11.51
C GLY A 237 7.22 5.59 10.76
N GLU A 238 6.10 5.31 10.11
CA GLU A 238 5.92 4.11 9.27
C GLU A 238 6.85 4.08 8.06
N ARG A 239 7.26 5.25 7.54
CA ARG A 239 8.15 5.37 6.36
C ARG A 239 9.62 5.50 6.72
N PHE A 240 9.94 6.12 7.86
CA PHE A 240 11.31 6.45 8.26
C PHE A 240 11.81 5.69 9.50
N LYS A 241 11.10 4.65 9.95
CA LYS A 241 11.37 3.92 11.20
C LYS A 241 12.84 3.56 11.40
N ASP A 242 13.49 3.06 10.36
CA ASP A 242 14.88 2.60 10.39
C ASP A 242 15.87 3.61 9.78
N ILE A 243 15.36 4.67 9.12
CA ILE A 243 16.15 5.72 8.48
C ILE A 243 16.49 6.83 9.48
N LEU A 244 15.54 7.17 10.36
CA LEU A 244 15.71 8.11 11.47
C LEU A 244 16.32 9.47 11.06
N PRO A 245 15.74 10.20 10.09
CA PRO A 245 16.23 11.52 9.71
C PRO A 245 16.08 12.52 10.86
N ALA A 246 16.92 13.56 10.87
CA ALA A 246 16.70 14.71 11.74
C ALA A 246 15.34 15.35 11.40
N ASN A 247 14.44 15.46 12.37
CA ASN A 247 13.05 15.85 12.15
C ASN A 247 12.66 17.12 12.92
N THR A 248 11.74 17.90 12.37
CA THR A 248 11.08 19.02 13.05
C THR A 248 9.62 19.02 12.65
N LEU A 249 8.71 19.03 13.62
CA LEU A 249 7.27 19.13 13.41
C LEU A 249 6.74 20.35 14.17
N VAL A 250 6.10 21.28 13.46
CA VAL A 250 5.50 22.49 14.03
C VAL A 250 4.14 22.79 13.40
N GLU A 251 3.33 23.60 14.08
CA GLU A 251 2.12 24.18 13.47
C GLU A 251 2.49 25.42 12.62
N ALA A 252 1.92 25.51 11.42
CA ALA A 252 1.99 26.69 10.56
C ALA A 252 0.75 26.78 9.67
N LYS A 253 0.32 27.99 9.30
CA LYS A 253 -0.80 28.17 8.35
C LYS A 253 -0.33 27.85 6.93
N LEU A 254 -0.93 26.82 6.34
CA LEU A 254 -0.57 26.34 5.01
C LEU A 254 -1.26 27.16 3.91
N VAL A 255 -0.59 27.28 2.76
CA VAL A 255 -1.14 27.99 1.59
C VAL A 255 -2.06 27.06 0.81
N GLY A 256 -3.28 27.51 0.57
CA GLY A 256 -4.31 26.77 -0.16
C GLY A 256 -5.34 26.12 0.77
N GLU A 257 -6.57 26.01 0.29
CA GLU A 257 -7.68 25.43 1.06
C GLU A 257 -7.60 23.90 1.08
N GLY A 258 -7.81 23.28 2.24
CA GLY A 258 -7.93 21.82 2.39
C GLY A 258 -6.62 21.07 2.67
N TYR A 259 -5.44 21.72 2.57
CA TYR A 259 -4.18 21.10 2.97
C TYR A 259 -4.04 21.06 4.49
N LYS A 260 -3.73 19.87 5.02
CA LYS A 260 -3.56 19.64 6.46
C LYS A 260 -2.11 19.53 6.88
N VAL A 261 -1.25 19.08 5.96
CA VAL A 261 0.18 18.86 6.20
C VAL A 261 1.01 19.25 4.98
N GLU A 262 2.20 19.78 5.24
CA GLU A 262 3.24 20.04 4.25
C GLU A 262 4.58 19.52 4.76
N ILE A 263 5.36 18.85 3.90
CA ILE A 263 6.65 18.26 4.28
C ILE A 263 7.75 18.69 3.32
N GLU A 264 8.89 19.08 3.88
CA GLU A 264 10.17 19.25 3.19
C GLU A 264 11.12 18.10 3.54
N ALA A 265 12.03 17.78 2.62
CA ALA A 265 13.07 16.78 2.86
C ALA A 265 14.41 17.17 2.24
N GLU A 266 15.50 16.74 2.86
CA GLU A 266 16.86 16.82 2.30
C GLU A 266 17.51 15.44 2.30
N ALA A 267 18.14 15.10 1.18
CA ALA A 267 18.84 13.85 0.96
C ALA A 267 20.26 14.11 0.44
N THR A 268 21.18 13.18 0.71
CA THR A 268 22.53 13.21 0.17
C THR A 268 22.87 11.84 -0.41
N ILE A 269 23.21 11.80 -1.69
CA ILE A 269 23.57 10.55 -2.39
C ILE A 269 25.09 10.44 -2.52
N THR A 270 25.63 9.22 -2.44
CA THR A 270 27.06 8.92 -2.63
C THR A 270 27.40 8.52 -4.05
#